data_AF-A0A7X6TVF9-F1
#
_entry.id   AF-A0A7X6TVF9-F1
#
_cell.length_a   1.000
_cell.length_b   1.000
_cell.length_c   1.000
_cell.angle_alpha   90.00
_cell.angle_beta   90.00
_cell.angle_gamma   90.00
#
_symmetry.space_group_name_H-M   'P 1'
#
loop_
_entity.id
_entity.type
_entity.pdbx_description
1 polymer ?
#
loop_
_entity_poly.entity_id
_entity_poly.type
_entity_poly.pdbx_seq_one_letter_code
_entity_poly.pdbx_strand_id
1 'polypeptide(L)'
;MLLSGNPSIYKNLPILWNEDPLKIHIIDVGQGDATLIQFHDKSFLIDAGPLESAPSLVRYLKNLGLRNLNALIITHPHDDHVGGSLEILDHFKVKQILLSHDSCDNAIQVNLIN
;
A
#
# COMPACT_ATOMS: atom_id res chain seq x y z
N MET A 1 -13.74 -27.90 13.25
CA MET A 1 -14.56 -28.55 14.28
C MET A 1 -15.74 -27.63 14.56
N LEU A 2 -16.91 -27.90 13.96
CA LEU A 2 -18.11 -27.09 14.23
C LEU A 2 -18.76 -27.64 15.51
N LEU A 3 -18.75 -26.84 16.58
CA LEU A 3 -19.41 -27.18 17.83
C LEU A 3 -20.92 -26.93 17.67
N SER A 4 -21.71 -28.00 17.60
CA SER A 4 -23.18 -27.96 17.64
C SER A 4 -23.68 -27.70 19.07
N GLY A 5 -23.43 -26.49 19.58
CA GLY A 5 -23.79 -26.07 20.93
C GLY A 5 -24.92 -25.05 20.98
N ASN A 6 -25.67 -25.05 22.09
CA ASN A 6 -26.81 -24.16 22.36
C ASN A 6 -26.41 -22.67 22.24
N PRO A 7 -27.06 -21.85 21.39
CA PRO A 7 -26.63 -20.48 21.06
C PRO A 7 -26.51 -19.52 22.25
N SER A 8 -27.20 -19.80 23.35
CA SER A 8 -27.26 -18.95 24.54
C SER A 8 -25.95 -18.89 25.34
N ILE A 9 -25.01 -19.81 25.11
CA ILE A 9 -23.72 -19.86 25.83
C ILE A 9 -22.72 -18.85 25.24
N TYR A 10 -22.88 -18.45 23.97
CA TYR A 10 -21.95 -17.56 23.27
C TYR A 10 -22.19 -16.06 23.55
N LYS A 11 -23.29 -15.70 24.22
CA LYS A 11 -23.66 -14.29 24.46
C LYS A 11 -22.73 -13.55 25.44
N ASN A 12 -21.99 -14.29 26.28
CA ASN A 12 -21.17 -13.72 27.37
C ASN A 12 -19.68 -14.08 27.28
N LEU A 13 -19.24 -14.69 26.17
CA LEU A 13 -17.82 -14.87 25.92
C LEU A 13 -17.27 -13.54 25.41
N PRO A 14 -16.19 -12.98 25.99
CA PRO A 14 -15.52 -11.84 25.38
C PRO A 14 -15.06 -12.32 24.01
N ILE A 15 -15.67 -11.77 22.96
CA ILE A 15 -15.23 -12.08 21.62
C ILE A 15 -13.91 -11.34 21.44
N LEU A 16 -12.82 -12.06 21.67
CA LEU A 16 -11.46 -11.58 21.42
C LEU A 16 -11.23 -11.60 19.91
N TRP A 17 -11.92 -10.72 19.20
CA TRP A 17 -11.57 -10.45 17.82
C TRP A 17 -10.22 -9.73 17.83
N ASN A 18 -9.15 -10.47 17.58
CA ASN A 18 -7.86 -9.87 17.25
C ASN A 18 -7.91 -9.42 15.79
N GLU A 19 -8.77 -8.45 15.49
CA GLU A 19 -8.80 -7.86 14.16
C GLU A 19 -7.61 -6.92 14.06
N ASP A 20 -6.64 -7.25 13.22
CA ASP A 20 -5.81 -6.23 12.59
C ASP A 20 -6.65 -5.62 11.45
N PRO A 21 -7.32 -4.48 11.67
CA PRO A 21 -8.25 -3.96 10.68
C PRO A 21 -7.51 -3.56 9.41
N LEU A 22 -8.15 -3.78 8.25
CA LEU A 22 -7.72 -3.19 6.99
C LEU A 22 -7.76 -1.66 7.12
N LYS A 23 -6.63 -1.01 6.86
CA LYS A 23 -6.50 0.45 6.83
C LYS A 23 -6.28 0.91 5.40
N ILE A 24 -7.00 1.94 5.00
CA ILE A 24 -6.84 2.60 3.71
C ILE A 24 -6.59 4.07 3.98
N HIS A 25 -5.48 4.59 3.47
CA HIS A 25 -5.07 5.97 3.61
C HIS A 25 -5.11 6.60 2.22
N ILE A 26 -5.99 7.58 2.04
CA ILE A 26 -5.96 8.45 0.86
C ILE A 26 -5.08 9.63 1.22
N ILE A 27 -3.93 9.76 0.56
CA ILE A 27 -2.87 10.69 0.93
C ILE A 27 -2.94 11.89 0.01
N ASP A 28 -3.03 13.10 0.58
CA ASP A 28 -3.02 14.34 -0.18
C ASP A 28 -1.62 14.58 -0.79
N VAL A 29 -1.57 14.50 -2.12
CA VAL A 29 -0.39 14.74 -2.94
C VAL A 29 -0.62 15.90 -3.93
N GLY A 30 -1.68 16.68 -3.75
CA GLY A 30 -2.10 17.71 -4.70
C GLY A 30 -2.83 17.12 -5.91
N GLN A 31 -2.39 17.44 -7.11
CA GLN A 31 -2.93 16.83 -8.33
C GLN A 31 -2.37 15.42 -8.48
N GLY A 32 -3.23 14.42 -8.56
CA GLY A 32 -2.84 13.01 -8.74
C GLY A 32 -3.31 12.12 -7.61
N ASP A 33 -2.81 10.89 -7.59
CA ASP A 33 -3.22 9.87 -6.62
C ASP A 33 -2.03 9.32 -5.81
N ALA A 34 -2.29 9.07 -4.53
CA ALA A 34 -1.45 8.23 -3.68
C ALA A 34 -2.33 7.57 -2.60
N THR A 35 -2.40 6.24 -2.63
CA THR A 35 -3.20 5.45 -1.70
C THR A 35 -2.37 4.37 -1.04
N LEU A 36 -2.30 4.38 0.30
CA LEU A 36 -1.66 3.32 1.07
C LEU A 36 -2.73 2.38 1.64
N ILE A 37 -2.56 1.08 1.40
CA ILE A 37 -3.37 0.01 1.99
C ILE A 37 -2.51 -0.78 2.97
N GLN A 38 -2.98 -0.97 4.20
CA GLN A 38 -2.30 -1.76 5.23
C GLN A 38 -3.22 -2.84 5.79
N PHE A 39 -2.69 -4.05 5.93
CA PHE A 39 -3.40 -5.17 6.54
C PHE A 39 -2.39 -6.12 7.17
N HIS A 40 -2.52 -6.39 8.48
CA HIS A 40 -1.50 -7.07 9.28
C HIS A 40 -0.12 -6.41 9.11
N ASP A 41 0.90 -7.20 8.75
CA ASP A 41 2.27 -6.78 8.49
C ASP A 41 2.51 -6.35 7.04
N LYS A 42 1.45 -6.24 6.22
CA LYS A 42 1.55 -5.92 4.80
C LYS A 42 1.18 -4.47 4.51
N SER A 43 1.88 -3.87 3.56
CA SER A 43 1.64 -2.50 3.10
C SER A 43 1.81 -2.40 1.59
N PHE A 44 0.83 -1.79 0.92
CA PHE A 44 0.77 -1.63 -0.53
C PHE A 44 0.55 -0.16 -0.83
N LEU A 45 1.39 0.42 -1.68
CA LEU A 45 1.21 1.79 -2.16
C LEU A 45 0.69 1.73 -3.60
N ILE A 46 -0.42 2.42 -3.87
CA ILE A 46 -1.00 2.61 -5.19
C ILE A 46 -0.79 4.07 -5.58
N ASP A 47 -0.07 4.28 -6.67
CA ASP A 47 0.46 5.57 -7.15
C ASP A 47 1.29 6.33 -6.10
N ALA A 48 2.08 7.29 -6.57
CA ALA A 48 3.05 8.03 -5.77
C ALA A 48 2.92 9.55 -5.92
N GLY A 49 1.86 10.02 -6.59
CA GLY A 49 1.66 11.43 -6.88
C GLY A 49 2.75 12.03 -7.78
N PRO A 50 2.72 13.35 -7.97
CA PRO A 50 3.74 14.10 -8.68
C PRO A 50 5.03 14.23 -7.86
N LEU A 51 6.16 14.46 -8.52
CA LEU A 51 7.49 14.52 -7.90
C LEU A 51 7.56 15.55 -6.76
N GLU A 52 6.88 16.67 -6.89
CA GLU A 52 6.83 17.76 -5.91
C GLU A 52 6.22 17.30 -4.57
N SER A 53 5.34 16.30 -4.60
CA SER A 53 4.70 15.72 -3.41
C SER A 53 5.54 14.62 -2.76
N ALA A 54 6.55 14.09 -3.44
CA ALA A 54 7.32 12.95 -2.95
C ALA A 54 7.94 13.16 -1.56
N PRO A 55 8.49 14.34 -1.21
CA PRO A 55 9.03 14.58 0.14
C PRO A 55 7.97 14.52 1.25
N SER A 56 6.72 14.94 0.99
CA SER A 56 5.63 14.84 1.97
C SER A 56 5.11 13.41 2.07
N LEU A 57 4.95 12.71 0.95
CA LEU A 57 4.56 11.30 0.90
C LEU A 57 5.57 10.40 1.65
N VAL A 58 6.87 10.51 1.34
CA VAL A 58 7.94 9.76 2.02
C VAL A 58 7.90 10.02 3.53
N ARG A 59 7.74 11.28 3.95
CA ARG A 59 7.64 11.64 5.36
C ARG A 59 6.42 11.04 6.02
N TYR A 60 5.27 11.06 5.36
CA TYR A 60 4.04 10.46 5.84
C TYR A 60 4.22 8.96 6.10
N LEU A 61 4.75 8.22 5.12
CA LEU A 61 4.98 6.79 5.23
C LEU A 61 6.01 6.46 6.34
N LYS A 62 7.10 7.24 6.45
CA LYS A 62 8.07 7.10 7.55
C LYS A 62 7.44 7.34 8.93
N ASN A 63 6.55 8.31 9.05
CA ASN A 63 5.83 8.60 10.30
C ASN A 63 4.89 7.47 10.73
N LEU A 64 4.39 6.67 9.78
CA LEU A 64 3.66 5.43 10.04
C LEU A 64 4.58 4.25 10.43
N GLY A 65 5.90 4.46 10.47
CA GLY A 65 6.88 3.42 10.81
C GLY A 65 7.20 2.45 9.67
N LEU A 66 6.76 2.74 8.44
CA LEU A 66 7.03 1.90 7.28
C LEU A 66 8.52 1.88 6.94
N ARG A 67 9.02 0.70 6.61
CA ARG A 67 10.38 0.49 6.07
C ARG A 67 10.39 -0.30 4.76
N ASN A 68 9.28 -0.98 4.48
CA ASN A 68 9.13 -1.84 3.34
C ASN A 68 7.70 -1.77 2.82
N LEU A 69 7.55 -2.02 1.52
CA LEU A 69 6.27 -2.16 0.84
C LEU A 69 6.22 -3.55 0.20
N ASN A 70 5.09 -4.22 0.34
CA ASN A 70 4.82 -5.47 -0.36
C ASN A 70 4.63 -5.23 -1.85
N ALA A 71 4.00 -4.13 -2.23
CA ALA A 71 3.99 -3.68 -3.61
C ALA A 71 3.92 -2.15 -3.73
N LEU A 72 4.51 -1.64 -4.81
CA LEU A 72 4.20 -0.35 -5.41
C LEU A 72 3.41 -0.62 -6.69
N ILE A 73 2.22 -0.05 -6.82
CA ILE A 73 1.30 -0.29 -7.93
C ILE A 73 1.12 1.03 -8.65
N ILE A 74 1.49 1.11 -9.93
CA ILE A 74 1.32 2.31 -10.75
C ILE A 74 0.18 2.07 -11.73
N THR A 75 -0.86 2.89 -11.65
CA THR A 75 -2.10 2.73 -12.41
C THR A 75 -1.93 3.11 -13.88
N HIS A 76 -1.15 4.16 -14.17
CA HIS A 76 -0.82 4.61 -15.53
C HIS A 76 0.38 5.59 -15.51
N PRO A 77 1.06 5.86 -16.64
CA PRO A 77 2.37 6.50 -16.64
C PRO A 77 2.32 8.04 -16.66
N HIS A 78 1.26 8.67 -16.13
CA HIS A 78 1.23 10.12 -16.02
C HIS A 78 2.03 10.60 -14.81
N ASP A 79 2.66 11.77 -14.95
CA ASP A 79 3.55 12.33 -13.93
C ASP A 79 2.86 12.54 -12.58
N ASP A 80 1.56 12.85 -12.59
CA ASP A 80 0.74 12.99 -11.38
C ASP A 80 0.42 11.66 -10.68
N HIS A 81 0.84 10.53 -11.23
CA HIS A 81 0.73 9.20 -10.61
C HIS A 81 2.10 8.55 -10.37
N VAL A 82 3.00 8.62 -11.34
CA VAL A 82 4.31 7.94 -11.28
C VAL A 82 5.43 8.84 -10.76
N GLY A 83 5.25 10.17 -10.72
CA GLY A 83 6.31 11.13 -10.47
C GLY A 83 7.09 10.90 -9.18
N GLY A 84 6.42 10.57 -8.08
CA GLY A 84 7.05 10.29 -6.78
C GLY A 84 7.67 8.90 -6.64
N SER A 85 7.55 8.02 -7.63
CA SER A 85 7.89 6.58 -7.49
C SER A 85 9.36 6.33 -7.19
N LEU A 86 10.27 7.08 -7.80
CA LEU A 86 11.72 6.91 -7.60
C LEU A 86 12.11 7.23 -6.16
N GLU A 87 11.58 8.32 -5.59
CA GLU A 87 11.78 8.68 -4.18
C GLU A 87 11.26 7.61 -3.22
N ILE A 88 10.19 6.90 -3.58
CA ILE A 88 9.71 5.74 -2.81
C ILE A 88 10.73 4.60 -2.86
N LEU A 89 11.27 4.29 -4.05
CA LEU A 89 12.25 3.22 -4.21
C LEU A 89 13.58 3.51 -3.51
N ASP A 90 13.97 4.78 -3.41
CA ASP A 90 15.17 5.20 -2.70
C ASP A 90 15.04 5.10 -1.17
N HIS A 91 13.82 5.16 -0.64
CA HIS A 91 13.56 5.23 0.80
C HIS A 91 12.96 3.95 1.41
N PHE A 92 12.34 3.09 0.61
CA PHE A 92 11.63 1.90 1.09
C PHE A 92 12.05 0.66 0.30
N LYS A 93 12.20 -0.48 1.00
CA LYS A 93 12.37 -1.76 0.31
C LYS A 93 11.04 -2.21 -0.30
N VAL A 94 10.93 -2.15 -1.63
CA VAL A 94 9.73 -2.59 -2.36
C VAL A 94 9.92 -4.01 -2.88
N LYS A 95 9.01 -4.94 -2.54
CA LYS A 95 9.11 -6.35 -2.96
C LYS A 95 8.64 -6.58 -4.40
N GLN A 96 7.63 -5.85 -4.85
CA GLN A 96 7.05 -5.98 -6.19
C GLN A 96 6.64 -4.62 -6.72
N ILE A 97 6.82 -4.41 -8.02
CA ILE A 97 6.29 -3.24 -8.72
C ILE A 97 5.30 -3.75 -9.76
N LEU A 98 4.04 -3.30 -9.67
CA LEU A 98 2.99 -3.64 -10.63
C LEU A 98 2.72 -2.40 -11.47
N LEU A 99 2.88 -2.54 -12.79
CA LEU A 99 2.62 -1.47 -13.75
C LEU A 99 1.44 -1.88 -14.62
N SER A 100 0.55 -0.94 -14.94
CA SER A 100 -0.47 -1.15 -15.97
C SER A 100 0.16 -1.43 -17.34
N HIS A 101 -0.56 -2.12 -18.23
CA HIS A 101 -0.09 -2.43 -19.58
C HIS A 101 0.23 -1.15 -20.37
N ASP A 102 -0.60 -0.12 -20.22
CA ASP A 102 -0.45 1.17 -20.90
C ASP A 102 0.68 2.04 -20.31
N SER A 103 1.28 1.60 -19.18
CA SER A 103 2.52 2.22 -18.67
C SER A 103 3.72 1.94 -19.56
N CYS A 104 3.57 1.08 -20.56
CA CYS A 104 4.64 0.53 -21.37
C CYS A 104 4.39 0.73 -22.87
N ASP A 105 4.64 1.93 -23.39
CA ASP A 105 5.16 2.03 -24.77
C ASP A 105 6.66 1.69 -24.82
N ASN A 106 7.37 1.67 -23.67
CA ASN A 106 8.71 1.09 -23.47
C ASN A 106 9.14 1.16 -21.97
N ALA A 107 8.73 0.25 -21.08
CA ALA A 107 9.45 0.08 -19.79
C ALA A 107 9.03 -1.17 -18.98
N ILE A 108 9.85 -2.22 -19.10
CA ILE A 108 10.28 -3.13 -18.03
C ILE A 108 9.22 -3.67 -17.05
N GLN A 109 8.82 -4.93 -17.26
CA GLN A 109 8.26 -5.78 -16.21
C GLN A 109 9.41 -6.16 -15.23
N VAL A 110 9.69 -5.31 -14.23
CA VAL A 110 10.78 -5.59 -13.28
C VAL A 110 10.30 -6.60 -12.23
N ASN A 111 10.54 -7.89 -12.47
CA ASN A 111 10.66 -8.86 -11.39
C ASN A 111 11.95 -8.56 -10.62
N LEU A 112 11.87 -7.74 -9.56
CA LEU A 112 12.97 -7.60 -8.61
C LEU A 112 13.05 -8.85 -7.73
N ILE A 113 13.79 -9.85 -8.21
CA ILE A 113 14.31 -10.94 -7.39
C ILE A 113 15.51 -10.38 -6.63
N ASN A 114 15.44 -10.32 -5.30
CA ASN A 114 16.57 -10.26 -4.37
C ASN A 114 16.20 -10.99 -3.08
#